data_AF-A0A9N9FRS5-F1
#
_entry.id   AF-A0A9N9FRS5-F1
#
_cell.length_a   1.000
_cell.length_b   1.000
_cell.length_c   1.000
_cell.angle_alpha   90.00
_cell.angle_beta   90.00
_cell.angle_gamma   90.00
#
_symmetry.space_group_name_H-M   'P 1'
#
loop_
_entity.id
_entity.type
_entity.pdbx_description
1 polymer ?
#
loop_
_entity_poly.entity_id
_entity_poly.type
_entity_poly.pdbx_seq_one_letter_code
_entity_poly.pdbx_strand_id
1 'polypeptide(L)'
;MDSGMILDSDLNKKPFELKARLKPEQVLWIMDRLFICEMTWHTGHSLSQTLFTCMYLHYVPELVPELFSSTTDASNDTTDACNDTTDACNDITDQKTEAPIEFVILVLKAYVMGTVKCCQLVLDEMAKGNVYETTSTTFIKEEDFATNKYGISIYEDFPESQAIKLLDDAETWLEQHGGPWIRSHGK
;
A
#
# COMPACT_ATOMS: atom_id res chain seq x y z
N MET A 1 19.84 17.70 -15.32
CA MET A 1 20.24 16.51 -14.54
C MET A 1 19.59 15.32 -15.20
N ASP A 2 20.33 14.23 -15.34
CA ASP A 2 19.91 13.06 -16.12
C ASP A 2 19.20 12.07 -15.20
N SER A 3 17.87 12.02 -15.25
CA SER A 3 17.05 11.06 -14.48
C SER A 3 17.06 9.66 -15.10
N GLY A 4 17.73 9.47 -16.25
CA GLY A 4 17.77 8.21 -16.99
C GLY A 4 18.96 7.30 -16.70
N MET A 5 19.88 7.67 -15.79
CA MET A 5 21.05 6.85 -15.48
C MET A 5 20.66 5.72 -14.52
N ILE A 6 20.59 4.50 -15.03
CA ILE A 6 20.38 3.28 -14.23
C ILE A 6 21.74 2.74 -13.80
N LEU A 7 21.95 2.51 -12.50
CA LEU A 7 23.18 1.93 -11.98
C LEU A 7 23.19 0.41 -12.17
N ASP A 8 24.38 -0.19 -12.29
CA ASP A 8 24.52 -1.65 -12.37
C ASP A 8 23.97 -2.38 -11.13
N SER A 9 23.90 -1.69 -9.99
CA SER A 9 23.24 -2.14 -8.77
C SER A 9 21.71 -2.18 -8.88
N ASP A 10 21.10 -1.29 -9.67
CA ASP A 10 19.65 -1.22 -9.87
C ASP A 10 19.18 -2.25 -10.90
N LEU A 11 20.03 -2.67 -11.84
CA LEU A 11 19.75 -3.76 -12.78
C LEU A 11 19.48 -5.10 -12.07
N ASN A 12 20.08 -5.30 -10.88
CA ASN A 12 19.93 -6.51 -10.07
C ASN A 12 18.86 -6.39 -8.98
N LYS A 13 18.18 -5.24 -8.88
CA LYS A 13 17.13 -5.03 -7.88
C LYS A 13 15.92 -5.89 -8.25
N LYS A 14 15.48 -6.73 -7.32
CA LYS A 14 14.23 -7.50 -7.51
C LYS A 14 13.08 -6.53 -7.81
N PRO A 15 12.20 -6.87 -8.77
CA PRO A 15 11.05 -6.03 -9.08
C PRO A 15 10.19 -5.87 -7.83
N PHE A 16 9.50 -4.74 -7.72
CA PHE A 16 8.59 -4.50 -6.61
C PHE A 16 7.42 -5.49 -6.69
N GLU A 17 7.33 -6.39 -5.70
CA GLU A 17 6.28 -7.39 -5.61
C GLU A 17 5.10 -6.83 -4.80
N LEU A 18 4.08 -6.33 -5.50
CA LEU A 18 2.85 -5.86 -4.87
C LEU A 18 2.14 -6.96 -4.07
N LYS A 19 2.37 -8.23 -4.47
CA LYS A 19 1.73 -9.40 -3.86
C LYS A 19 2.49 -10.01 -2.69
N ALA A 20 3.57 -9.38 -2.24
CA ALA A 20 4.35 -9.87 -1.13
C ALA A 20 3.49 -9.89 0.16
N ARG A 21 3.46 -11.04 0.85
CA ARG A 21 2.84 -11.15 2.18
C ARG A 21 3.69 -10.36 3.18
N LEU A 22 3.16 -9.22 3.64
CA LEU A 22 3.84 -8.35 4.60
C LEU A 22 3.45 -8.71 6.02
N LYS A 23 4.43 -8.71 6.92
CA LYS A 23 4.15 -8.81 8.35
C LYS A 23 3.52 -7.51 8.87
N PRO A 24 2.79 -7.53 10.00
CA PRO A 24 2.18 -6.32 10.56
C PRO A 24 3.19 -5.22 10.84
N GLU A 25 4.41 -5.55 11.26
CA GLU A 25 5.45 -4.56 11.52
C GLU A 25 5.84 -3.81 10.24
N GLN A 26 5.89 -4.53 9.11
CA GLN A 26 6.20 -3.95 7.81
C GLN A 26 5.04 -3.08 7.30
N VAL A 27 3.80 -3.54 7.48
CA VAL A 27 2.60 -2.75 7.15
C VAL A 27 2.59 -1.46 7.95
N LEU A 28 2.78 -1.54 9.27
CA LEU A 28 2.83 -0.38 10.16
C LEU A 28 3.96 0.57 9.78
N TRP A 29 5.13 0.04 9.43
CA TRP A 29 6.25 0.86 8.95
C TRP A 29 5.89 1.62 7.68
N ILE A 30 5.19 0.99 6.73
CA ILE A 30 4.72 1.67 5.51
C ILE A 30 3.70 2.76 5.86
N MET A 31 2.76 2.46 6.76
CA MET A 31 1.74 3.43 7.20
C MET A 31 2.36 4.67 7.84
N ASP A 32 3.29 4.46 8.77
CA ASP A 32 4.03 5.54 9.46
C ASP A 32 4.86 6.37 8.47
N ARG A 33 5.55 5.71 7.54
CA ARG A 33 6.30 6.40 6.49
C ARG A 33 5.40 7.23 5.59
N LEU A 34 4.25 6.71 5.19
CA LEU A 34 3.30 7.44 4.37
C LEU A 34 2.74 8.66 5.09
N PHE A 35 2.45 8.53 6.40
CA PHE A 35 2.01 9.65 7.24
C PHE A 35 3.08 10.74 7.33
N ILE A 36 4.34 10.37 7.55
CA ILE A 36 5.45 11.32 7.58
C ILE A 36 5.59 12.03 6.23
N CYS A 37 5.41 11.31 5.11
CA CYS A 37 5.43 11.90 3.77
C CYS A 37 4.29 12.91 3.58
N GLU A 38 3.08 12.59 4.01
CA GLU A 38 1.93 13.50 4.00
C GLU A 38 2.21 14.77 4.81
N MET A 39 2.71 14.64 6.04
CA MET A 39 3.08 15.78 6.88
C MET A 39 4.22 16.61 6.27
N THR A 40 5.19 15.96 5.64
CA THR A 40 6.31 16.64 4.97
C THR A 40 5.84 17.40 3.72
N TRP A 41 4.85 16.87 3.00
CA TRP A 41 4.19 17.60 1.91
C TRP A 41 3.47 18.84 2.46
N HIS A 42 2.78 18.70 3.60
CA HIS A 42 2.13 19.85 4.23
C HIS A 42 3.07 20.98 4.67
N THR A 43 4.37 20.71 4.81
CA THR A 43 5.38 21.73 5.12
C THR A 43 6.00 22.39 3.89
N GLY A 44 5.50 22.09 2.68
CA GLY A 44 5.90 22.76 1.43
C GLY A 44 6.76 21.92 0.48
N HIS A 45 7.12 20.68 0.84
CA HIS A 45 7.85 19.79 -0.07
C HIS A 45 6.97 19.30 -1.21
N SER A 46 7.55 18.91 -2.35
CA SER A 46 6.77 18.44 -3.51
C SER A 46 6.15 17.05 -3.30
N LEU A 47 5.02 16.81 -3.95
CA LEU A 47 4.39 15.48 -4.01
C LEU A 47 5.33 14.40 -4.57
N SER A 48 6.13 14.76 -5.58
CA SER A 48 7.13 13.86 -6.21
C SER A 48 8.22 13.40 -5.24
N GLN A 49 8.58 14.22 -4.26
CA GLN A 49 9.61 13.92 -3.26
C GLN A 49 9.04 13.25 -1.99
N THR A 50 7.72 13.22 -1.84
CA THR A 50 7.03 12.77 -0.63
C THR A 50 6.09 11.60 -0.94
N LEU A 51 4.80 11.87 -1.13
CA LEU A 51 3.76 10.85 -1.29
C LEU A 51 3.97 9.93 -2.51
N PHE A 52 4.44 10.49 -3.63
CA PHE A 52 4.67 9.70 -4.85
C PHE A 52 5.91 8.79 -4.77
N THR A 53 6.69 8.86 -3.70
CA THR A 53 7.75 7.88 -3.43
C THR A 53 7.18 6.54 -2.96
N CYS A 54 5.93 6.52 -2.47
CA CYS A 54 5.27 5.31 -2.03
C CYS A 54 4.71 4.53 -3.24
N MET A 55 5.27 3.34 -3.49
CA MET A 55 4.82 2.48 -4.60
C MET A 55 3.36 2.03 -4.43
N TYR A 56 2.91 1.76 -3.21
CA TYR A 56 1.53 1.34 -2.95
C TYR A 56 0.49 2.39 -3.38
N LEU A 57 0.87 3.68 -3.37
CA LEU A 57 0.00 4.77 -3.80
C LEU A 57 -0.25 4.73 -5.31
N HIS A 58 0.66 4.19 -6.12
CA HIS A 58 0.47 4.09 -7.59
C HIS A 58 -0.39 2.89 -7.99
N TYR A 59 -0.42 1.85 -7.15
CA TYR A 59 -1.10 0.59 -7.44
C TYR A 59 -2.36 0.36 -6.59
N VAL A 60 -2.88 1.36 -5.87
CA VAL A 60 -4.06 1.21 -4.98
C VAL A 60 -5.26 0.49 -5.64
N PRO A 61 -5.64 0.78 -6.90
CA PRO A 61 -6.75 0.10 -7.57
C PRO A 61 -6.46 -1.36 -7.84
N GLU A 62 -5.18 -1.73 -8.01
CA GLU A 62 -4.73 -3.09 -8.27
C GLU A 62 -4.65 -3.94 -6.99
N LEU A 63 -4.82 -3.36 -5.79
CA LEU A 63 -4.98 -4.14 -4.56
C LEU A 63 -6.43 -4.70 -4.47
N VAL A 64 -6.89 -5.47 -5.45
CA VAL A 64 -8.19 -6.15 -5.40
C VAL A 64 -8.03 -7.54 -4.80
N PRO A 65 -8.92 -8.00 -3.90
CA PRO A 65 -8.87 -9.36 -3.33
C PRO A 65 -8.72 -10.48 -4.36
N GLU A 66 -9.35 -10.36 -5.53
CA GLU A 66 -9.31 -11.34 -6.62
C GLU A 66 -7.89 -11.61 -7.17
N LEU A 67 -6.97 -10.65 -7.05
CA LEU A 67 -5.60 -10.80 -7.54
C LEU A 67 -4.74 -11.71 -6.64
N PHE A 68 -5.23 -12.07 -5.46
CA PHE A 68 -4.49 -12.77 -4.42
C PHE A 68 -5.05 -14.14 -4.05
N SER A 69 -6.25 -14.48 -4.53
CA SER A 69 -6.91 -15.77 -4.32
C SER A 69 -6.30 -16.93 -5.14
N SER A 70 -5.28 -16.69 -5.97
CA SER A 70 -4.77 -17.67 -6.93
C SER A 70 -3.66 -18.61 -6.43
N THR A 71 -3.61 -18.96 -5.14
CA THR A 71 -2.58 -19.92 -4.63
C THR A 71 -3.09 -21.11 -3.82
N THR A 72 -4.40 -21.42 -3.83
CA THR A 72 -4.90 -22.59 -3.08
C THR A 72 -5.15 -23.84 -3.93
N ASP A 73 -5.26 -23.79 -5.25
CA ASP A 73 -5.66 -24.98 -6.02
C ASP A 73 -4.77 -25.25 -7.25
N ALA A 74 -3.65 -25.96 -7.05
CA ALA A 74 -2.95 -26.69 -8.13
C ALA A 74 -2.03 -27.82 -7.60
N SER A 75 -2.57 -28.76 -6.80
CA SER A 75 -2.06 -30.15 -6.75
C SER A 75 -3.08 -31.11 -6.11
N ASN A 76 -4.28 -31.19 -6.67
CA ASN A 76 -5.14 -32.36 -6.55
C ASN A 76 -5.38 -32.90 -7.95
N ASP A 77 -4.42 -33.66 -8.47
CA ASP A 77 -4.70 -34.60 -9.56
C ASP A 77 -4.24 -35.98 -9.10
N THR A 78 -5.25 -36.79 -8.84
CA THR A 78 -5.20 -38.24 -8.63
C THR A 78 -4.69 -38.94 -9.88
N THR A 79 -3.57 -39.65 -9.78
CA THR A 79 -3.34 -40.88 -10.55
C THR A 79 -2.64 -41.91 -9.68
N ASP A 80 -3.45 -42.89 -9.25
CA ASP A 80 -3.18 -44.33 -9.21
C ASP A 80 -1.73 -44.86 -9.11
N ALA A 81 -1.54 -45.74 -8.12
CA ALA A 81 -0.71 -46.96 -8.08
C ALA A 81 0.34 -47.07 -6.95
N CYS A 82 0.44 -48.31 -6.48
CA CYS A 82 1.08 -48.88 -5.30
C CYS A 82 2.63 -48.79 -5.18
N ASN A 83 3.13 -48.80 -3.92
CA ASN A 83 4.22 -49.63 -3.36
C ASN A 83 4.88 -48.87 -2.19
N ASP A 84 4.75 -49.34 -0.95
CA ASP A 84 5.60 -50.31 -0.25
C ASP A 84 6.61 -49.62 0.69
N THR A 85 6.77 -50.23 1.84
CA THR A 85 7.40 -49.87 3.11
C THR A 85 8.81 -49.27 3.03
N THR A 86 9.10 -48.23 3.82
CA THR A 86 10.15 -48.15 4.90
C THR A 86 10.78 -46.76 5.09
N ASP A 87 11.00 -46.42 6.36
CA ASP A 87 12.08 -45.58 6.92
C ASP A 87 12.00 -44.04 6.94
N ALA A 88 11.55 -43.56 8.11
CA ALA A 88 12.16 -42.50 8.93
C ALA A 88 13.02 -41.40 8.27
N CYS A 89 12.43 -40.21 8.10
CA CYS A 89 12.78 -39.03 8.91
C CYS A 89 11.63 -38.00 8.84
N ASN A 90 10.90 -37.84 9.95
CA ASN A 90 10.00 -36.69 10.11
C ASN A 90 10.89 -35.47 10.42
N ASP A 91 11.38 -34.82 9.36
CA ASP A 91 11.99 -33.50 9.48
C ASP A 91 10.87 -32.50 9.77
N ILE A 92 11.04 -31.80 10.89
CA ILE A 92 10.09 -30.85 11.44
C ILE A 92 9.96 -29.73 10.43
N THR A 93 8.88 -29.74 9.66
CA THR A 93 8.53 -28.65 8.75
C THR A 93 8.29 -27.42 9.60
N ASP A 94 9.23 -26.48 9.56
CA ASP A 94 9.04 -25.09 9.96
C ASP A 94 7.81 -24.55 9.21
N GLN A 95 6.63 -24.71 9.81
CA GLN A 95 5.42 -24.00 9.43
C GLN A 95 5.64 -22.53 9.79
N LYS A 96 6.39 -21.83 8.93
CA LYS A 96 6.52 -20.38 8.98
C LYS A 96 5.13 -19.83 8.67
N THR A 97 4.34 -19.57 9.71
CA THR A 97 3.01 -18.96 9.60
C THR A 97 3.11 -17.69 8.76
N GLU A 98 2.76 -17.78 7.48
CA GLU A 98 2.83 -16.67 6.56
C GLU A 98 1.76 -15.64 6.95
N ALA A 99 2.11 -14.36 6.88
CA ALA A 99 1.19 -13.30 7.26
C ALA A 99 -0.06 -13.33 6.36
N PRO A 100 -1.27 -13.15 6.93
CA PRO A 100 -2.50 -13.08 6.15
C PRO A 100 -2.38 -11.99 5.09
N ILE A 101 -2.69 -12.34 3.85
CA ILE A 101 -2.55 -11.42 2.72
C ILE A 101 -3.58 -10.27 2.78
N GLU A 102 -4.65 -10.53 3.51
CA GLU A 102 -5.71 -9.61 3.88
C GLU A 102 -5.18 -8.37 4.61
N PHE A 103 -4.06 -8.47 5.35
CA PHE A 103 -3.43 -7.28 5.95
C PHE A 103 -2.97 -6.27 4.89
N VAL A 104 -2.48 -6.75 3.75
CA VAL A 104 -2.04 -5.87 2.65
C VAL A 104 -3.26 -5.38 1.87
N ILE A 105 -4.19 -6.28 1.57
CA ILE A 105 -5.32 -6.00 0.67
C ILE A 105 -6.39 -5.13 1.32
N LEU A 106 -6.71 -5.38 2.60
CA LEU A 106 -7.76 -4.65 3.31
C LEU A 106 -7.14 -3.48 4.06
N VAL A 107 -6.21 -3.76 4.97
CA VAL A 107 -5.74 -2.76 5.94
C VAL A 107 -4.81 -1.74 5.29
N LEU A 108 -3.76 -2.18 4.59
CA LEU A 108 -2.84 -1.24 3.92
C LEU A 108 -3.54 -0.47 2.79
N LYS A 109 -4.34 -1.16 1.95
CA LYS A 109 -5.11 -0.48 0.89
C LYS A 109 -6.04 0.59 1.43
N ALA A 110 -6.84 0.27 2.45
CA ALA A 110 -7.79 1.21 3.03
C ALA A 110 -7.07 2.45 3.57
N TYR A 111 -5.95 2.24 4.27
CA TYR A 111 -5.12 3.32 4.77
C TYR A 111 -4.57 4.21 3.66
N VAL A 112 -3.93 3.62 2.63
CA VAL A 112 -3.37 4.39 1.51
C VAL A 112 -4.48 5.16 0.78
N MET A 113 -5.65 4.54 0.57
CA MET A 113 -6.81 5.20 -0.05
C MET A 113 -7.31 6.37 0.80
N GLY A 114 -7.35 6.20 2.13
CA GLY A 114 -7.68 7.26 3.08
C GLY A 114 -6.72 8.45 2.97
N THR A 115 -5.41 8.20 3.03
CA THR A 115 -4.39 9.25 2.87
C THR A 115 -4.51 9.97 1.54
N VAL A 116 -4.67 9.23 0.44
CA VAL A 116 -4.87 9.82 -0.90
C VAL A 116 -6.09 10.75 -0.91
N LYS A 117 -7.21 10.32 -0.30
CA LYS A 117 -8.42 11.14 -0.23
C LYS A 117 -8.24 12.39 0.61
N CYS A 118 -7.56 12.30 1.76
CA CYS A 118 -7.19 13.47 2.55
C CYS A 118 -6.36 14.47 1.72
N CYS A 119 -5.35 13.97 1.00
CA CYS A 119 -4.51 14.80 0.14
C CYS A 119 -5.29 15.43 -1.01
N GLN A 120 -6.23 14.69 -1.61
CA GLN A 120 -7.12 15.23 -2.65
C GLN A 120 -7.98 16.37 -2.11
N LEU A 121 -8.62 16.20 -0.96
CA LEU A 121 -9.45 17.25 -0.36
C LEU A 121 -8.65 18.52 -0.12
N VAL A 122 -7.41 18.39 0.35
CA VAL A 122 -6.50 19.54 0.53
C VAL A 122 -6.18 20.19 -0.81
N LEU A 123 -5.86 19.41 -1.85
CA LEU A 123 -5.60 19.93 -3.19
C LEU A 123 -6.83 20.66 -3.77
N ASP A 124 -8.03 20.15 -3.52
CA ASP A 124 -9.28 20.76 -3.97
C ASP A 124 -9.56 22.07 -3.22
N GLU A 125 -9.32 22.12 -1.91
CA GLU A 125 -9.41 23.36 -1.13
C GLU A 125 -8.40 24.42 -1.59
N MET A 126 -7.16 24.00 -1.90
CA MET A 126 -6.15 24.88 -2.48
C MET A 126 -6.52 25.35 -3.89
N ALA A 127 -7.23 24.52 -4.66
CA ALA A 127 -7.73 24.87 -5.98
C ALA A 127 -8.87 25.90 -5.92
N LYS A 128 -9.73 25.83 -4.89
CA LYS A 128 -10.82 26.81 -4.66
C LYS A 128 -10.32 28.23 -4.37
N GLY A 129 -9.04 28.39 -4.01
CA GLY A 129 -8.45 29.71 -3.74
C GLY A 129 -8.96 30.36 -2.45
N ASN A 130 -9.70 29.63 -1.61
CA ASN A 130 -10.16 30.09 -0.29
C ASN A 130 -9.01 30.36 0.68
N VAL A 131 -7.81 29.88 0.35
CA VAL A 131 -6.66 29.93 1.23
C VAL A 131 -5.88 31.24 1.09
N TYR A 132 -5.84 31.94 -0.08
CA TYR A 132 -5.24 33.30 -0.21
C TYR A 132 -5.74 34.13 -1.43
N GLU A 133 -5.72 35.48 -1.28
CA GLU A 133 -6.27 36.50 -2.19
C GLU A 133 -5.88 36.37 -3.69
N THR A 134 -6.89 36.62 -4.52
CA THR A 134 -7.15 36.14 -5.90
C THR A 134 -6.24 36.59 -7.05
N THR A 135 -5.04 37.12 -6.85
CA THR A 135 -4.20 37.59 -8.01
C THR A 135 -2.70 37.29 -7.90
N SER A 136 -2.19 37.02 -6.69
CA SER A 136 -0.81 36.57 -6.47
C SER A 136 -0.70 35.02 -6.37
N THR A 137 -1.76 34.33 -6.77
CA THR A 137 -2.09 32.96 -6.37
C THR A 137 -1.27 31.88 -7.08
N THR A 138 -0.65 32.15 -8.24
CA THR A 138 0.22 31.16 -8.91
C THR A 138 1.65 31.21 -8.40
N PHE A 139 2.18 32.42 -8.14
CA PHE A 139 3.56 32.59 -7.70
C PHE A 139 3.78 32.18 -6.24
N ILE A 140 2.76 32.38 -5.37
CA ILE A 140 2.85 31.99 -3.95
C ILE A 140 2.55 30.47 -3.77
N LYS A 141 1.77 29.85 -4.67
CA LYS A 141 1.50 28.40 -4.61
C LYS A 141 2.79 27.58 -4.60
N GLU A 142 3.77 27.90 -5.45
CA GLU A 142 5.03 27.15 -5.49
C GLU A 142 6.03 27.51 -4.38
N GLU A 143 5.80 28.60 -3.64
CA GLU A 143 6.68 29.04 -2.54
C GLU A 143 6.29 28.38 -1.21
N ASP A 144 4.99 28.35 -0.89
CA ASP A 144 4.51 27.85 0.40
C ASP A 144 3.94 26.42 0.33
N PHE A 145 3.41 25.98 -0.82
CA PHE A 145 2.72 24.68 -0.90
C PHE A 145 2.71 24.02 -2.29
N ALA A 146 3.54 23.00 -2.50
CA ALA A 146 3.63 22.32 -3.78
C ALA A 146 2.37 21.50 -4.15
N THR A 147 1.50 22.05 -5.01
CA THR A 147 0.29 21.39 -5.51
C THR A 147 0.49 20.59 -6.80
N ASN A 148 1.71 20.55 -7.35
CA ASN A 148 1.96 19.92 -8.65
C ASN A 148 1.85 18.38 -8.55
N LYS A 149 0.94 17.80 -9.33
CA LYS A 149 0.68 16.35 -9.39
C LYS A 149 1.56 15.60 -10.40
N TYR A 150 2.38 16.31 -11.18
CA TYR A 150 3.31 15.74 -12.18
C TYR A 150 2.64 14.77 -13.19
N GLY A 151 1.35 14.97 -13.49
CA GLY A 151 0.58 14.10 -14.38
C GLY A 151 0.12 12.78 -13.76
N ILE A 152 0.31 12.58 -12.46
CA ILE A 152 -0.14 11.39 -11.73
C ILE A 152 -1.54 11.66 -11.16
N SER A 153 -2.47 10.75 -11.42
CA SER A 153 -3.83 10.83 -10.86
C SER A 153 -3.81 10.40 -9.38
N ILE A 154 -4.42 11.21 -8.51
CA ILE A 154 -4.59 10.93 -7.07
C ILE A 154 -5.99 10.31 -6.84
N TYR A 155 -6.46 9.50 -7.80
CA TYR A 155 -7.75 8.82 -7.74
C TYR A 155 -8.95 9.75 -7.51
N GLU A 156 -8.98 10.85 -8.25
CA GLU A 156 -10.01 11.90 -8.10
C GLU A 156 -11.43 11.37 -8.29
N ASP A 157 -11.61 10.41 -9.19
CA ASP A 157 -12.90 9.77 -9.52
C ASP A 157 -13.39 8.78 -8.46
N PHE A 158 -12.56 8.42 -7.48
CA PHE A 158 -12.96 7.46 -6.46
C PHE A 158 -13.92 8.12 -5.45
N PRO A 159 -15.11 7.57 -5.18
CA PRO A 159 -16.07 8.23 -4.30
C PRO A 159 -15.62 8.18 -2.82
N GLU A 160 -15.79 9.30 -2.12
CA GLU A 160 -15.43 9.44 -0.69
C GLU A 160 -16.17 8.41 0.18
N SER A 161 -17.44 8.15 -0.12
CA SER A 161 -18.26 7.15 0.58
C SER A 161 -17.69 5.73 0.47
N GLN A 162 -17.06 5.40 -0.66
CA GLN A 162 -16.41 4.11 -0.84
C GLN A 162 -15.06 4.05 -0.11
N ALA A 163 -14.34 5.17 0.01
CA ALA A 163 -13.10 5.24 0.79
C ALA A 163 -13.38 5.03 2.28
N ILE A 164 -14.41 5.68 2.82
CA ILE A 164 -14.86 5.49 4.21
C ILE A 164 -15.26 4.03 4.42
N LYS A 165 -16.05 3.45 3.50
CA LYS A 165 -16.44 2.05 3.59
C LYS A 165 -15.23 1.10 3.62
N LEU A 166 -14.19 1.35 2.82
CA LEU A 166 -12.97 0.54 2.85
C LEU A 166 -12.27 0.61 4.21
N LEU A 167 -12.26 1.78 4.86
CA LEU A 167 -11.70 1.95 6.21
C LEU A 167 -12.53 1.20 7.25
N ASP A 168 -13.86 1.30 7.21
CA ASP A 168 -14.77 0.58 8.11
C ASP A 168 -14.63 -0.95 7.96
N ASP A 169 -14.54 -1.44 6.71
CA ASP A 169 -14.33 -2.85 6.40
C ASP A 169 -12.97 -3.34 6.93
N ALA A 170 -11.92 -2.51 6.80
CA ALA A 170 -10.59 -2.81 7.32
C ALA A 170 -10.54 -2.83 8.86
N GLU A 171 -11.20 -1.88 9.52
CA GLU A 171 -11.33 -1.83 10.99
C GLU A 171 -12.05 -3.09 11.50
N THR A 172 -13.21 -3.40 10.91
CA THR A 172 -14.01 -4.58 11.26
C THR A 172 -13.19 -5.87 11.12
N TRP A 173 -12.43 -6.00 10.03
CA TRP A 173 -11.58 -7.16 9.81
C TRP A 173 -10.42 -7.23 10.82
N LEU A 174 -9.82 -6.09 11.14
CA LEU A 174 -8.73 -5.99 12.12
C LEU A 174 -9.21 -6.39 13.52
N GLU A 175 -10.42 -6.00 13.93
CA GLU A 175 -10.98 -6.41 15.22
C GLU A 175 -11.26 -7.91 15.29
N GLN A 176 -11.84 -8.48 14.23
CA GLN A 176 -12.28 -9.87 14.20
C GLN A 176 -11.14 -10.86 13.97
N HIS A 177 -10.20 -10.55 13.08
CA HIS A 177 -9.18 -11.50 12.59
C HIS A 177 -7.76 -11.01 12.85
N GLY A 178 -7.47 -9.74 12.55
CA GLY A 178 -6.10 -9.21 12.63
C GLY A 178 -5.56 -9.09 14.06
N GLY A 179 -6.36 -8.60 15.00
CA GLY A 179 -5.99 -8.41 16.41
C GLY A 179 -5.66 -9.73 17.12
N PRO A 180 -6.52 -10.77 17.05
CA PRO A 180 -6.20 -12.09 17.55
C PRO A 180 -4.93 -12.69 16.93
N TRP A 181 -4.72 -12.48 15.62
CA TRP A 181 -3.54 -12.96 14.92
C TRP A 181 -2.25 -12.27 15.40
N ILE A 182 -2.26 -10.93 15.51
CA ILE A 182 -1.11 -10.16 16.00
C ILE A 182 -0.77 -10.57 17.44
N ARG A 183 -1.77 -10.76 18.31
CA ARG A 183 -1.54 -11.17 19.71
C ARG A 183 -0.93 -12.57 19.83
N SER A 184 -1.22 -13.46 18.88
CA SER A 184 -0.68 -14.83 18.88
C SER A 184 0.71 -14.93 18.23
N HIS A 185 1.04 -14.03 17.31
CA HIS A 185 2.27 -14.10 16.49
C HIS A 185 3.28 -12.96 16.74
N GLY A 186 2.92 -11.95 17.53
CA GLY A 186 3.78 -10.79 17.84
C GLY A 186 4.84 -11.07 18.90
N LYS A 187 5.75 -12.01 18.62
CA LYS A 187 6.98 -12.23 19.39
C LYS A 187 8.22 -12.05 18.51
#